data_AF-A0A531AD19-F1
#
_entry.id   AF-A0A531AD19-F1
#
_cell.length_a   1.000
_cell.length_b   1.000
_cell.length_c   1.000
_cell.angle_alpha   90.00
_cell.angle_beta   90.00
_cell.angle_gamma   90.00
#
_symmetry.space_group_name_H-M   'P 1'
#
loop_
_entity.id
_entity.type
_entity.pdbx_description
1 polymer ?
#
loop_
_entity_poly.entity_id
_entity_poly.type
_entity_poly.pdbx_seq_one_letter_code
_entity_poly.pdbx_strand_id
1 'polypeptide(L)'
;MSVTREMPSTSGRSLAAAYRRALNLAGSIPLSLVQLAGRVAVAHVFWQSAQTKLASWPVTLQLFAFEYNLPLIDPALAAPLATAAEIIGAALLFLGLFSRLGALMLLGV
;
A
#
# COMPACT_ATOMS: atom_id res chain seq x y z
N MET A 1 63.54 9.78 -20.45
CA MET A 1 62.30 10.58 -20.27
C MET A 1 61.14 9.81 -20.87
N SER A 2 60.43 9.00 -20.08
CA SER A 2 59.24 8.27 -20.52
C SER A 2 58.08 8.64 -19.61
N VAL A 3 57.26 9.58 -20.07
CA VAL A 3 56.07 10.05 -19.37
C VAL A 3 54.96 9.03 -19.61
N THR A 4 54.74 8.12 -18.67
CA THR A 4 53.52 7.29 -18.62
C THR A 4 52.37 8.17 -18.15
N ARG A 5 51.53 8.59 -19.10
CA ARG A 5 50.31 9.36 -18.82
C ARG A 5 49.24 8.39 -18.35
N GLU A 6 49.04 8.28 -17.04
CA GLU A 6 47.91 7.54 -16.48
C GLU A 6 46.59 8.23 -16.90
N MET A 7 45.70 7.47 -17.55
CA MET A 7 44.38 7.97 -17.91
C MET A 7 43.41 7.85 -16.72
N PRO A 8 42.66 8.90 -16.37
CA PRO A 8 41.74 8.84 -15.24
C PRO A 8 40.45 8.10 -15.64
N SER A 9 40.16 6.98 -14.98
CA SER A 9 38.88 6.28 -15.10
C SER A 9 37.77 7.04 -14.37
N THR A 10 37.13 8.00 -15.04
CA THR A 10 36.13 8.92 -14.46
C THR A 10 34.69 8.40 -14.50
N SER A 11 34.35 7.43 -15.36
CA SER A 11 32.96 6.96 -15.54
C SER A 11 32.34 6.31 -14.29
N GLY A 12 33.07 5.47 -13.56
CA GLY A 12 32.54 4.80 -12.36
C GLY A 12 32.26 5.76 -11.19
N ARG A 13 32.94 6.92 -11.16
CA ARG A 13 32.75 7.93 -10.10
C ARG A 13 31.49 8.77 -10.33
N SER A 14 31.09 8.99 -11.59
CA SER A 14 29.91 9.79 -11.96
C SER A 14 28.60 9.09 -11.60
N LEU A 15 28.44 7.80 -11.97
CA LEU A 15 27.24 7.03 -11.62
C LEU A 15 27.10 6.85 -10.10
N ALA A 16 28.22 6.58 -9.41
CA ALA A 16 28.23 6.48 -7.96
C ALA A 16 27.95 7.82 -7.26
N ALA A 17 28.32 8.95 -7.86
CA ALA A 17 27.98 10.28 -7.34
C ALA A 17 26.50 10.60 -7.57
N ALA A 18 25.95 10.29 -8.75
CA ALA A 18 24.53 10.43 -9.05
C ALA A 18 23.67 9.57 -8.12
N TYR A 19 24.07 8.32 -7.88
CA TYR A 19 23.41 7.41 -6.94
C TYR A 19 23.40 7.97 -5.50
N ARG A 20 24.56 8.42 -5.00
CA ARG A 20 24.65 9.04 -3.66
C ARG A 20 23.81 10.31 -3.55
N ARG A 21 23.76 11.12 -4.61
CA ARG A 21 22.92 12.33 -4.66
C ARG A 21 21.43 11.96 -4.61
N ALA A 22 21.01 10.92 -5.33
CA ALA A 22 19.65 10.40 -5.29
C ALA A 22 19.28 9.87 -3.89
N LEU A 23 20.17 9.12 -3.25
CA LEU A 23 19.96 8.65 -1.87
C LEU A 23 19.87 9.80 -0.86
N ASN A 24 20.71 10.83 -0.99
CA ASN A 24 20.66 11.99 -0.09
C ASN A 24 19.36 12.79 -0.26
N LEU A 25 18.88 12.94 -1.51
CA LEU A 25 17.59 13.55 -1.80
C LEU A 25 16.43 12.72 -1.22
N ALA A 26 16.46 11.39 -1.41
CA ALA A 26 15.45 10.50 -0.83
C ALA A 26 15.48 10.50 0.70
N GLY A 27 16.68 10.51 1.30
CA GLY A 27 16.89 10.58 2.75
C GLY A 27 16.49 11.93 3.37
N SER A 28 16.28 12.97 2.55
CA SER A 28 15.76 14.26 3.02
C SER A 28 14.24 14.20 3.26
N ILE A 29 13.55 13.17 2.77
CA ILE A 29 12.11 12.98 3.01
C ILE A 29 11.92 12.35 4.40
N PRO A 30 11.17 13.00 5.30
CA PRO A 30 10.88 12.41 6.60
C PRO A 30 10.10 11.09 6.46
N LEU A 31 10.55 10.04 7.13
CA LEU A 31 9.86 8.74 7.12
C LEU A 31 8.40 8.86 7.58
N SER A 32 8.09 9.82 8.46
CA SER A 32 6.72 10.11 8.90
C SER A 32 5.79 10.52 7.75
N LEU A 33 6.30 11.25 6.75
CA LEU A 33 5.53 11.63 5.58
C LEU A 33 5.26 10.43 4.68
N VAL A 34 6.27 9.56 4.50
CA VAL A 34 6.11 8.30 3.76
C VAL A 34 5.09 7.39 4.45
N GLN A 35 5.16 7.27 5.78
CA GLN A 35 4.20 6.51 6.57
C GLN A 35 2.79 7.09 6.49
N LEU A 36 2.64 8.43 6.55
CA LEU A 36 1.35 9.08 6.39
C LEU A 36 0.77 8.85 5.00
N ALA A 37 1.57 9.04 3.94
CA ALA A 37 1.15 8.81 2.56
C ALA A 37 0.72 7.35 2.34
N GLY A 38 1.49 6.39 2.88
CA GLY A 38 1.13 4.97 2.84
C GLY A 38 -0.21 4.69 3.51
N ARG A 39 -0.47 5.26 4.69
CA ARG A 39 -1.76 5.11 5.39
C ARG A 39 -2.92 5.67 4.58
N VAL A 40 -2.77 6.88 4.02
CA VAL A 40 -3.81 7.51 3.20
C VAL A 40 -4.08 6.68 1.95
N ALA A 41 -3.03 6.18 1.29
CA ALA A 41 -3.16 5.35 0.10
C ALA A 41 -3.95 4.05 0.38
N VAL A 42 -3.58 3.30 1.42
CA VAL A 42 -4.26 2.04 1.77
C VAL A 42 -5.69 2.31 2.26
N ALA A 43 -5.90 3.35 3.09
CA ALA A 43 -7.24 3.75 3.53
C ALA A 43 -8.15 4.09 2.34
N HIS A 44 -7.61 4.77 1.33
CA HIS A 44 -8.35 5.10 0.12
C HIS A 44 -8.74 3.86 -0.69
N VAL A 45 -7.87 2.85 -0.79
CA VAL A 45 -8.20 1.57 -1.46
C VAL A 45 -9.38 0.88 -0.77
N PHE A 46 -9.35 0.79 0.57
CA PHE A 46 -10.44 0.19 1.36
C PHE A 46 -11.75 0.97 1.19
N TRP A 47 -11.67 2.30 1.22
CA TRP A 47 -12.82 3.16 0.99
C TRP A 47 -13.44 2.92 -0.39
N GLN A 48 -12.63 2.95 -1.46
CA GLN A 48 -13.13 2.70 -2.81
C GLN A 48 -13.74 1.31 -2.94
N SER A 49 -13.13 0.28 -2.35
CA SER A 49 -13.68 -1.08 -2.31
C SER A 49 -15.07 -1.11 -1.67
N ALA A 50 -15.25 -0.48 -0.51
CA ALA A 50 -16.53 -0.40 0.16
C ALA A 50 -17.58 0.35 -0.69
N GLN A 51 -17.19 1.46 -1.32
CA GLN A 51 -18.10 2.22 -2.19
C GLN A 51 -18.60 1.38 -3.37
N THR A 52 -17.75 0.52 -3.96
CA THR A 52 -18.21 -0.39 -5.04
C THR A 52 -19.25 -1.40 -4.54
N LYS A 53 -19.09 -1.91 -3.31
CA LYS A 53 -20.08 -2.82 -2.70
C LYS A 53 -21.41 -2.11 -2.42
N LEU A 54 -21.34 -0.89 -1.90
CA LEU A 54 -22.52 -0.08 -1.59
C LEU A 54 -23.24 0.43 -2.85
N ALA A 55 -22.51 0.67 -3.94
CA ALA A 55 -23.09 1.14 -5.20
C ALA A 55 -24.06 0.10 -5.81
N SER A 56 -23.83 -1.19 -5.60
CA SER A 56 -24.75 -2.25 -6.01
C SER A 56 -24.79 -3.38 -4.99
N TRP A 57 -25.63 -3.20 -3.97
CA TRP A 57 -25.81 -4.19 -2.91
C TRP A 57 -26.27 -5.58 -3.42
N PRO A 58 -27.21 -5.69 -4.39
CA PRO A 58 -27.62 -6.99 -4.92
C PRO A 58 -26.47 -7.75 -5.58
N VAL A 59 -25.58 -7.04 -6.29
CA VAL A 59 -24.38 -7.65 -6.89
C VAL A 59 -23.42 -8.12 -5.81
N THR A 60 -23.21 -7.32 -4.76
CA THR A 60 -22.39 -7.72 -3.61
C THR A 60 -22.90 -9.02 -2.99
N LEU A 61 -24.21 -9.13 -2.73
CA LEU A 61 -24.80 -10.37 -2.20
C LEU A 61 -24.60 -11.56 -3.13
N GLN A 62 -24.76 -11.38 -4.44
CA GLN A 62 -24.51 -12.44 -5.43
C GLN A 62 -23.04 -12.89 -5.44
N LEU A 63 -22.09 -11.94 -5.35
CA LEU A 63 -20.67 -12.27 -5.25
C LEU A 63 -20.38 -13.10 -4.00
N PHE A 64 -20.95 -12.75 -2.85
CA PHE A 64 -20.79 -13.53 -1.62
C PHE A 64 -21.48 -14.90 -1.68
N ALA A 65 -22.58 -15.02 -2.41
CA ALA A 65 -23.31 -16.28 -2.56
C ALA A 65 -22.65 -17.26 -3.54
N PHE A 66 -22.14 -16.75 -4.66
CA PHE A 66 -21.72 -17.61 -5.78
C PHE A 66 -20.22 -17.60 -6.05
N GLU A 67 -19.55 -16.45 -5.87
CA GLU A 67 -18.13 -16.30 -6.22
C GLU A 67 -17.24 -16.57 -5.00
N TYR A 68 -17.48 -15.87 -3.89
CA TYR A 68 -16.73 -16.10 -2.65
C TYR A 68 -17.18 -17.38 -1.94
N ASN A 69 -18.47 -17.72 -2.04
CA ASN A 69 -19.10 -18.95 -1.54
C ASN A 69 -18.50 -19.46 -0.21
N LEU A 70 -18.61 -18.65 0.84
CA LEU A 70 -17.99 -18.94 2.13
C LEU A 70 -18.62 -20.19 2.76
N PRO A 71 -17.81 -21.16 3.24
CA PRO A 71 -18.33 -22.47 3.67
C PRO A 71 -19.16 -22.42 4.97
N LEU A 72 -18.99 -21.40 5.80
CA LEU A 72 -19.58 -21.34 7.15
C LEU A 72 -20.49 -20.11 7.39
N ILE A 73 -20.40 -19.08 6.55
CA ILE A 73 -21.03 -17.78 6.82
C ILE A 73 -22.03 -17.50 5.70
N ASP A 74 -23.29 -17.29 6.09
CA ASP A 74 -24.35 -16.94 5.16
C ASP A 74 -24.02 -15.62 4.43
N PRO A 75 -24.25 -15.51 3.11
CA PRO A 75 -23.97 -14.31 2.33
C PRO A 75 -24.62 -13.03 2.89
N ALA A 76 -25.81 -13.14 3.50
CA ALA A 76 -26.51 -12.01 4.12
C ALA A 76 -25.80 -11.48 5.37
N LEU A 77 -24.92 -12.27 5.99
CA LEU A 77 -24.03 -11.83 7.08
C LEU A 77 -22.64 -11.48 6.58
N ALA A 78 -22.10 -12.28 5.65
CA ALA A 78 -20.76 -12.09 5.13
C ALA A 78 -20.58 -10.76 4.39
N ALA A 79 -21.54 -10.40 3.53
CA ALA A 79 -21.46 -9.16 2.76
C ALA A 79 -21.47 -7.90 3.66
N PRO A 80 -22.39 -7.76 4.65
CA PRO A 80 -22.32 -6.65 5.60
C PRO A 80 -21.03 -6.63 6.42
N LEU A 81 -20.57 -7.78 6.92
CA LEU A 81 -19.37 -7.84 7.75
C LEU A 81 -18.12 -7.43 6.97
N ALA A 82 -17.98 -7.90 5.72
CA ALA A 82 -16.87 -7.50 4.86
C ALA A 82 -16.93 -6.00 4.53
N THR A 83 -18.09 -5.48 4.17
CA THR A 83 -18.26 -4.06 3.86
C THR A 83 -17.99 -3.17 5.08
N ALA A 84 -18.47 -3.58 6.26
CA ALA A 84 -18.20 -2.88 7.51
C ALA A 84 -16.70 -2.91 7.86
N ALA A 85 -16.04 -4.06 7.70
CA ALA A 85 -14.60 -4.19 7.91
C ALA A 85 -13.80 -3.26 6.98
N GLU A 86 -14.24 -3.09 5.73
CA GLU A 86 -13.59 -2.17 4.79
C GLU A 86 -13.77 -0.70 5.19
N ILE A 87 -14.97 -0.28 5.56
CA ILE A 87 -15.26 1.10 5.98
C ILE A 87 -14.53 1.45 7.28
N ILE A 88 -14.66 0.58 8.29
CA ILE A 88 -13.99 0.77 9.60
C ILE A 88 -12.48 0.72 9.41
N GLY A 89 -11.98 -0.24 8.63
CA GLY A 89 -10.56 -0.36 8.30
C GLY A 89 -10.01 0.90 7.62
N ALA A 90 -10.72 1.45 6.63
CA ALA A 90 -10.35 2.71 5.98
C ALA A 90 -10.24 3.86 6.99
N ALA A 91 -11.25 4.03 7.85
CA ALA A 91 -11.25 5.08 8.86
C ALA A 91 -10.11 4.92 9.88
N LEU A 92 -9.90 3.71 10.41
CA LEU A 92 -8.84 3.43 11.38
C LEU A 92 -7.46 3.64 10.76
N LEU A 93 -7.22 3.19 9.53
CA LEU A 93 -5.95 3.40 8.82
C LEU A 93 -5.68 4.87 8.57
N PHE A 94 -6.69 5.63 8.11
CA PHE A 94 -6.57 7.06 7.90
C PHE A 94 -6.19 7.81 9.18
N LEU A 95 -6.83 7.46 10.30
CA LEU A 95 -6.53 8.02 11.63
C LEU A 95 -5.19 7.51 12.22
N GLY A 96 -4.57 6.51 11.61
CA GLY A 96 -3.35 5.90 12.13
C GLY A 96 -3.55 5.01 13.36
N LEU A 97 -4.79 4.56 13.61
CA LEU A 97 -5.14 3.64 14.68
C LEU A 97 -4.96 2.19 14.23
N PHE A 98 -4.45 1.34 15.13
CA PHE A 98 -4.22 -0.09 14.88
C PHE A 98 -3.50 -0.42 13.55
N SER A 99 -2.75 0.52 12.97
CA SER A 99 -2.20 0.38 11.60
C SER A 99 -1.22 -0.78 11.48
N ARG A 100 -0.55 -1.15 12.58
CA ARG A 100 0.31 -2.33 12.64
C ARG A 100 -0.49 -3.63 12.51
N LEU A 101 -1.65 -3.73 13.17
CA LEU A 101 -2.53 -4.89 13.03
C LEU A 101 -3.17 -4.93 11.64
N GLY A 102 -3.57 -3.77 11.10
CA GLY A 102 -4.05 -3.68 9.71
C GLY A 102 -3.00 -4.13 8.70
N ALA A 103 -1.74 -3.77 8.89
CA ALA A 103 -0.64 -4.23 8.04
C ALA A 103 -0.42 -5.75 8.10
N LEU A 104 -0.69 -6.41 9.24
CA LEU A 104 -0.60 -7.87 9.33
C LEU A 104 -1.63 -8.56 8.42
N MET A 105 -2.85 -8.03 8.32
CA MET A 105 -3.87 -8.59 7.41
C MET A 105 -3.43 -8.53 5.95
N LEU A 106 -2.62 -7.52 5.58
CA LEU A 106 -2.11 -7.35 4.22
C LEU A 106 -0.92 -8.26 3.88
N LEU A 107 -0.31 -8.95 4.87
CA LEU A 107 0.78 -9.90 4.59
C LEU A 107 0.29 -11.19 3.93
N GLY A 108 -1.01 -11.50 4.05
CA GLY A 108 -1.64 -12.69 3.46
C GLY A 108 -2.34 -12.44 2.12
N VAL A 109 -2.22 -11.23 1.58
CA VAL A 109 -2.73 -10.81 0.25
C VAL A 109 -1.58 -10.87 -0.75
#